data_AF-A0A3B0JFB0-F1
#
_entry.id   AF-A0A3B0JFB0-F1
#
_cell.length_a   1.000
_cell.length_b   1.000
_cell.length_c   1.000
_cell.angle_alpha   90.00
_cell.angle_beta   90.00
_cell.angle_gamma   90.00
#
_symmetry.space_group_name_H-M   'P 1'
#
loop_
_entity.id
_entity.type
_entity.pdbx_description
1 polymer ?
#
loop_
_entity_poly.entity_id
_entity_poly.type
_entity_poly.pdbx_seq_one_letter_code
_entity_poly.pdbx_strand_id
1 'polypeptide(L)'
;MVQLAAYTPKDNFQQYIMPPSKIIKSKSEVAALMDFLAWLEMLAAKQANTDGIVLLYHEERKCIPYMILEALKKYGLIDGFNRTVKSFANIFNIAKASMSNTNIRKCGLHKLSMLLSKPKDDISGKENEPENIKQNVSINDKSSKNGINH
;
A
#
# COMPACT_ATOMS: atom_id res chain seq x y z
N MET A 1 -5.99 -4.60 15.66
CA MET A 1 -4.74 -4.78 14.86
C MET A 1 -4.02 -6.03 15.36
N VAL A 2 -3.45 -6.88 14.50
CA VAL A 2 -2.79 -8.16 14.93
C VAL A 2 -1.26 -8.13 14.91
N GLN A 3 -0.69 -7.20 14.17
CA GLN A 3 0.74 -6.94 14.12
C GLN A 3 0.95 -5.46 13.78
N LEU A 4 1.95 -4.85 14.40
CA LEU A 4 2.44 -3.52 14.06
C LEU A 4 3.91 -3.64 13.66
N ALA A 5 4.27 -3.06 12.52
CA ALA A 5 5.63 -3.09 12.00
C ALA A 5 6.00 -1.75 11.37
N ALA A 6 7.25 -1.35 11.55
CA ALA A 6 7.85 -0.17 10.97
C ALA A 6 9.32 -0.44 10.63
N TYR A 7 9.84 0.26 9.62
CA TYR A 7 11.17 -0.01 9.07
C TYR A 7 11.91 1.27 8.70
N THR A 8 13.22 1.27 8.96
CA THR A 8 14.20 2.17 8.38
C THR A 8 15.42 1.36 7.95
N PRO A 9 16.30 1.88 7.08
CA PRO A 9 17.52 1.15 6.69
C PRO A 9 18.45 0.77 7.85
N LYS A 10 18.38 1.47 8.98
CA LYS A 10 19.29 1.28 10.14
C LYS A 10 18.63 0.60 11.33
N ASP A 11 17.31 0.47 11.33
CA ASP A 11 16.54 0.04 12.51
C ASP A 11 15.13 -0.40 12.09
N ASN A 12 14.51 -1.31 12.84
CA ASN A 12 13.15 -1.78 12.58
C ASN A 12 12.41 -2.07 13.88
N PHE A 13 11.08 -1.99 13.80
CA PHE A 13 10.16 -2.34 14.87
C PHE A 13 9.17 -3.38 14.35
N GLN A 14 8.93 -4.44 15.12
CA GLN A 14 7.87 -5.41 14.85
C GLN A 14 7.33 -5.98 16.15
N GLN A 15 6.01 -5.97 16.30
CA GLN A 15 5.34 -6.56 17.45
C GLN A 15 4.03 -7.21 17.04
N TYR A 16 3.89 -8.50 17.35
CA TYR A 16 2.62 -9.20 17.27
C TYR A 16 1.73 -8.82 18.46
N ILE A 17 0.47 -8.54 18.17
CA ILE A 17 -0.55 -8.12 19.13
C ILE A 17 -1.54 -9.28 19.27
N MET A 18 -1.69 -9.80 20.48
CA MET A 18 -2.49 -11.01 20.70
C MET A 18 -3.99 -10.75 20.46
N PRO A 19 -4.65 -11.51 19.56
CA PRO A 19 -6.06 -11.83 19.72
C PRO A 19 -6.17 -13.01 20.71
N PRO A 20 -7.18 -13.08 21.61
CA PRO A 20 -7.23 -14.01 22.75
C PRO A 20 -7.18 -15.54 22.45
N SER A 21 -6.94 -15.96 21.20
CA SER A 21 -7.08 -17.34 20.73
C SER A 21 -5.83 -17.97 20.07
N LYS A 22 -4.63 -17.36 20.15
CA LYS A 22 -3.41 -17.93 19.50
C LYS A 22 -2.15 -17.95 20.39
N ILE A 23 -1.40 -19.06 20.30
CA ILE A 23 -0.13 -19.35 21.01
C ILE A 23 1.07 -18.73 20.27
N ILE A 24 1.11 -17.41 20.15
CA ILE A 24 2.30 -16.67 19.70
C ILE A 24 2.74 -15.78 20.85
N LYS A 25 4.06 -15.71 21.16
CA LYS A 25 4.58 -14.73 22.11
C LYS A 25 4.18 -13.33 21.62
N SER A 26 3.25 -12.71 22.33
CA SER A 26 2.55 -11.51 21.89
C SER A 26 2.26 -10.63 23.10
N LYS A 27 2.08 -9.34 22.83
CA LYS A 27 1.73 -8.35 23.85
C LYS A 27 0.27 -7.95 23.69
N SER A 28 -0.29 -7.34 24.73
CA SER A 28 -1.55 -6.61 24.60
C SER A 28 -1.38 -5.46 23.59
N GLU A 29 -2.49 -5.03 22.99
CA GLU A 29 -2.49 -3.94 22.01
C GLU A 29 -1.86 -2.66 22.60
N VAL A 30 -2.22 -2.30 23.84
CA VAL A 30 -1.67 -1.12 24.53
C VAL A 30 -0.17 -1.23 24.78
N ALA A 31 0.34 -2.40 25.20
CA ALA A 31 1.77 -2.57 25.45
C ALA A 31 2.58 -2.48 24.15
N ALA A 32 2.07 -3.07 23.06
CA ALA A 32 2.70 -2.94 21.75
C ALA A 32 2.71 -1.49 21.22
N LEU A 33 1.66 -0.72 21.48
CA LEU A 33 1.60 0.71 21.13
C LEU A 33 2.60 1.53 21.94
N MET A 34 2.75 1.27 23.25
CA MET A 34 3.74 1.94 24.09
C MET A 34 5.17 1.66 23.60
N ASP A 35 5.49 0.41 23.30
CA ASP A 35 6.80 0.04 22.75
C ASP A 35 7.06 0.74 21.41
N PHE A 36 6.03 0.84 20.56
CA PHE A 36 6.12 1.53 19.28
C PHE A 36 6.41 3.03 19.44
N LEU A 37 5.73 3.70 20.38
CA LEU A 37 5.99 5.11 20.68
C LEU A 37 7.40 5.34 21.21
N ALA A 38 7.85 4.49 22.13
CA ALA A 38 9.22 4.56 22.65
C ALA A 38 10.25 4.37 21.51
N TRP A 39 10.01 3.44 20.59
CA TRP A 39 10.86 3.25 19.42
C TRP A 39 10.89 4.49 18.51
N LEU A 40 9.74 5.14 18.26
CA LEU A 40 9.67 6.37 17.47
C LEU A 40 10.43 7.52 18.15
N GLU A 41 10.29 7.68 19.47
CA GLU A 41 11.00 8.71 20.23
C GLU A 41 12.51 8.49 20.19
N MET A 42 12.96 7.25 20.39
CA MET A 42 14.38 6.89 20.25
C MET A 42 14.89 7.15 18.83
N LEU A 43 14.08 6.87 17.81
CA LEU A 43 14.45 7.11 16.42
C LEU A 43 14.60 8.62 16.12
N ALA A 44 13.68 9.44 16.63
CA ALA A 44 13.77 10.89 16.49
C ALA A 44 14.98 11.47 17.25
N ALA A 45 15.27 10.97 18.45
CA ALA A 45 16.41 11.41 19.26
C ALA A 45 17.78 11.13 18.62
N LYS A 46 17.87 10.14 17.70
CA LYS A 46 19.11 9.83 16.95
C LYS A 46 19.48 10.91 15.92
N GLN A 47 18.57 11.82 15.56
CA GLN A 47 18.82 12.87 14.57
C GLN A 47 18.73 14.25 15.22
N ALA A 48 19.86 14.96 15.29
CA ALA A 48 19.88 16.35 15.75
C ALA A 48 19.07 17.24 14.79
N ASN A 49 18.29 18.17 15.34
CA ASN A 49 17.45 19.13 14.59
C ASN A 49 16.37 18.50 13.68
N THR A 50 15.79 17.37 14.08
CA THR A 50 14.63 16.81 13.36
C THR A 50 13.32 17.50 13.74
N ASP A 51 12.49 17.81 12.73
CA ASP A 51 11.11 18.28 12.94
C ASP A 51 10.14 17.13 13.31
N GLY A 52 10.57 15.88 13.17
CA GLY A 52 9.80 14.68 13.52
C GLY A 52 9.84 13.59 12.45
N ILE A 53 8.84 12.71 12.45
CA ILE A 53 8.77 11.51 11.61
C ILE A 53 7.58 11.57 10.65
N VAL A 54 7.79 11.14 9.40
CA VAL A 54 6.73 10.87 8.43
C VAL A 54 6.61 9.35 8.25
N LEU A 55 5.45 8.78 8.55
CA LEU A 55 5.18 7.36 8.37
C LEU A 55 4.72 7.09 6.93
N LEU A 56 5.56 6.39 6.18
CA LEU A 56 5.25 5.95 4.82
C LEU A 56 4.45 4.65 4.87
N TYR A 57 3.39 4.57 4.07
CA TYR A 57 2.59 3.37 3.88
C TYR A 57 2.17 3.24 2.41
N HIS A 58 1.85 2.02 2.00
CA HIS A 58 1.45 1.73 0.62
C HIS A 58 0.15 0.93 0.61
N GLU A 59 -0.97 1.57 0.28
CA GLU A 59 -2.25 0.89 0.11
C GLU A 59 -3.15 1.64 -0.86
N GLU A 60 -4.00 0.91 -1.59
CA GLU A 60 -4.99 1.51 -2.49
C GLU A 60 -6.17 2.10 -1.70
N ARG A 61 -6.66 1.36 -0.70
CA ARG A 61 -7.72 1.79 0.21
C ARG A 61 -7.11 2.16 1.55
N LYS A 62 -7.32 3.40 1.99
CA LYS A 62 -6.79 3.91 3.25
C LYS A 62 -7.34 3.12 4.44
N CYS A 63 -6.52 2.31 5.09
CA CYS A 63 -6.85 1.47 6.23
C CYS A 63 -5.77 1.60 7.31
N ILE A 64 -4.49 1.47 6.93
CA ILE A 64 -3.33 1.51 7.84
C ILE A 64 -3.33 2.74 8.78
N PRO A 65 -3.38 4.00 8.30
CA PRO A 65 -3.29 5.15 9.19
C PRO A 65 -4.50 5.25 10.13
N TYR A 66 -5.70 4.94 9.64
CA TYR A 66 -6.92 5.00 10.46
C TYR A 66 -6.92 3.97 11.57
N MET A 67 -6.51 2.73 11.27
CA MET A 67 -6.40 1.66 12.26
C MET A 67 -5.42 2.02 13.39
N ILE A 68 -4.28 2.63 13.05
CA ILE A 68 -3.29 3.07 14.05
C ILE A 68 -3.84 4.22 14.89
N LEU A 69 -4.43 5.24 14.26
CA LEU A 69 -5.00 6.40 14.95
C LEU A 69 -6.15 6.01 15.88
N GLU A 70 -7.01 5.08 15.47
CA GLU A 70 -8.10 4.55 16.30
C GLU A 70 -7.55 3.82 17.54
N ALA A 71 -6.55 2.96 17.36
CA ALA A 71 -5.92 2.25 18.47
C ALA A 71 -5.21 3.20 19.45
N LEU A 72 -4.52 4.23 18.96
CA LEU A 72 -3.89 5.26 19.80
C LEU A 72 -4.93 6.07 20.60
N LYS A 73 -6.03 6.48 19.95
CA LYS A 73 -7.12 7.21 20.60
C LYS A 73 -7.76 6.38 21.71
N LYS A 74 -7.99 5.08 21.47
CA LYS A 74 -8.58 4.14 22.44
C LYS A 74 -7.84 4.11 23.78
N TYR A 75 -6.52 4.28 23.78
CA TYR A 75 -5.70 4.24 24.99
C TYR A 75 -5.16 5.62 25.43
N GLY A 76 -5.62 6.72 24.82
CA GLY A 76 -5.16 8.07 25.18
C GLY A 76 -3.71 8.38 24.79
N LEU A 77 -3.17 7.71 23.77
CA LEU A 77 -1.76 7.79 23.36
C LEU A 77 -1.49 8.75 22.20
N ILE A 78 -2.53 9.46 21.75
CA ILE A 78 -2.47 10.29 20.54
C ILE A 78 -1.53 11.51 20.71
N ASP A 79 -1.43 12.07 21.91
CA ASP A 79 -0.62 13.26 22.16
C ASP A 79 0.88 12.94 22.11
N GLY A 80 1.28 11.82 22.72
CA GLY A 80 2.66 11.31 22.63
C GLY A 80 3.03 10.99 21.18
N PHE A 81 2.10 10.37 20.43
CA PHE A 81 2.29 10.11 19.01
C PHE A 81 2.52 11.39 18.19
N ASN A 82 1.67 12.42 18.36
CA ASN A 82 1.75 13.68 17.59
C ASN A 82 2.99 14.53 17.93
N ARG A 83 3.60 14.32 19.10
CA ARG A 83 4.86 14.97 19.46
C ARG A 83 5.97 14.55 18.51
N THR A 84 5.99 13.28 18.10
CA THR A 84 7.06 12.69 17.30
C THR A 84 6.68 12.53 15.82
N VAL A 85 5.49 12.02 15.52
CA VAL A 85 5.02 11.78 14.15
C VAL A 85 4.24 12.99 13.64
N LYS A 86 4.64 13.49 12.47
CA LYS A 86 4.06 14.70 11.86
C LYS A 86 3.08 14.40 10.73
N SER A 87 3.23 13.26 10.06
CA SER A 87 2.35 12.91 8.95
C SER A 87 2.37 11.42 8.62
N PHE A 88 1.31 10.99 7.94
CA PHE A 88 1.23 9.74 7.21
C PHE A 88 1.23 10.05 5.72
N ALA A 89 2.12 9.42 4.94
CA ALA A 89 2.17 9.61 3.50
C ALA A 89 1.97 8.28 2.75
N ASN A 90 0.96 8.27 1.86
CA ASN A 90 0.68 7.11 1.02
C ASN A 90 1.52 7.14 -0.25
N ILE A 91 2.44 6.20 -0.40
CA ILE A 91 3.32 6.11 -1.58
C ILE A 91 2.67 5.41 -2.77
N PHE A 92 1.44 4.88 -2.63
CA PHE A 92 0.70 4.24 -3.73
C PHE A 92 0.56 5.16 -4.95
N ASN A 93 0.24 6.45 -4.73
CA ASN A 93 0.05 7.41 -5.82
C ASN A 93 1.37 7.71 -6.56
N ILE A 94 2.49 7.73 -5.84
CA ILE A 94 3.83 7.92 -6.43
C ILE A 94 4.16 6.73 -7.33
N ALA A 95 3.92 5.50 -6.84
CA ALA A 95 4.12 4.29 -7.62
C ALA A 95 3.20 4.20 -8.85
N LYS A 96 1.96 4.68 -8.74
CA LYS A 96 1.02 4.73 -9.87
C LYS A 96 1.48 5.72 -10.94
N ALA A 97 1.96 6.89 -10.54
CA ALA A 97 2.45 7.92 -11.47
C ALA A 97 3.74 7.49 -12.18
N SER A 98 4.65 6.78 -11.50
CA SER A 98 5.90 6.31 -12.11
C SER A 98 5.73 5.13 -13.08
N MET A 99 4.57 4.47 -13.08
CA MET A 99 4.30 3.24 -13.84
C MET A 99 3.32 3.46 -15.01
N SER A 100 3.05 4.70 -15.41
CA SER A 100 2.00 5.11 -16.38
C SER A 100 2.06 4.43 -17.75
N ASN A 101 3.20 3.86 -18.15
CA ASN A 101 3.35 3.13 -19.43
C ASN A 101 2.97 1.65 -19.34
N THR A 102 2.68 1.14 -18.15
CA THR A 102 2.25 -0.24 -17.95
C THR A 102 0.80 -0.23 -17.47
N ASN A 103 -0.09 -0.95 -18.16
CA ASN A 103 -1.54 -1.03 -17.91
C ASN A 103 -1.86 -1.80 -16.59
N ILE A 104 -1.11 -1.54 -15.53
CA ILE A 104 -1.15 -2.30 -14.29
C ILE A 104 -2.16 -1.63 -13.37
N ARG A 105 -3.41 -2.09 -13.48
CA ARG A 105 -4.52 -1.64 -12.63
C ARG A 105 -4.32 -1.95 -11.14
N LYS A 106 -3.34 -2.79 -10.77
CA LYS A 106 -3.00 -3.17 -9.39
C LYS A 106 -1.49 -3.39 -9.23
N CYS A 107 -0.77 -2.41 -8.70
CA CYS A 107 0.63 -2.52 -8.32
C CYS A 107 0.75 -2.71 -6.79
N GLY A 108 0.80 -3.96 -6.33
CA GLY A 108 1.16 -4.23 -4.93
C GLY A 108 2.66 -4.04 -4.69
N LEU A 109 3.08 -3.87 -3.43
CA LEU A 109 4.49 -3.71 -3.04
C LEU A 109 5.41 -4.80 -3.61
N HIS A 110 4.96 -6.06 -3.62
CA HIS A 110 5.75 -7.16 -4.18
C HIS A 110 6.02 -6.99 -5.68
N LYS A 111 4.99 -6.64 -6.45
CA LYS A 111 5.12 -6.40 -7.90
C LYS A 111 6.03 -5.20 -8.18
N LEU A 112 5.90 -4.13 -7.39
CA LEU A 112 6.79 -2.98 -7.49
C LEU A 112 8.24 -3.34 -7.18
N SER A 113 8.48 -4.12 -6.13
CA SER A 113 9.83 -4.62 -5.82
C SER A 113 10.41 -5.41 -6.98
N MET A 114 9.65 -6.35 -7.55
CA MET A 114 10.12 -7.14 -8.70
C MET A 114 10.42 -6.29 -9.93
N LEU A 115 9.61 -5.26 -10.22
CA LEU A 115 9.82 -4.39 -11.38
C LEU A 115 11.04 -3.48 -11.19
N LEU A 116 11.24 -2.96 -9.98
CA LEU A 116 12.33 -2.03 -9.67
C LEU A 116 13.68 -2.72 -9.43
N SER A 117 13.68 -4.00 -9.08
CA SER A 117 14.91 -4.79 -8.90
C SER A 117 15.51 -5.32 -10.21
N LYS A 118 14.84 -5.15 -11.36
CA LYS A 118 15.42 -5.55 -12.66
C LYS A 118 16.53 -4.57 -13.06
N PRO A 119 17.73 -5.05 -13.44
CA PRO A 119 18.76 -4.19 -14.00
C PRO A 119 18.23 -3.53 -15.28
N LYS A 120 18.63 -2.27 -15.51
CA LYS A 120 18.15 -1.42 -16.62
C LYS A 120 18.54 -1.91 -18.02
N ASP A 121 19.23 -3.04 -18.15
CA ASP A 121 19.82 -3.49 -19.41
C ASP A 121 18.92 -4.44 -20.25
N ASP A 122 17.75 -4.83 -19.74
CA ASP A 122 16.80 -5.70 -20.47
C ASP A 122 15.57 -4.95 -21.03
N ILE A 123 15.70 -3.64 -21.29
CA ILE A 123 14.73 -2.89 -22.12
C ILE A 123 15.43 -2.53 -23.44
N SER A 124 15.92 -3.54 -24.15
CA SER A 124 16.16 -3.44 -25.58
C SER A 124 15.26 -4.45 -26.31
N GLY A 125 14.28 -3.89 -27.02
CA GLY A 125 13.64 -4.49 -28.19
C GLY A 125 13.10 -5.91 -28.09
N LYS A 126 11.86 -6.05 -27.61
CA LYS A 126 10.86 -6.91 -28.27
C LYS A 126 9.49 -6.23 -28.27
N GLU A 127 9.42 -5.08 -28.93
CA GLU A 127 8.24 -4.77 -29.72
C GLU A 127 8.34 -5.64 -30.98
N ASN A 128 7.33 -6.49 -31.20
CA ASN A 128 6.83 -7.01 -32.48
C ASN A 128 6.15 -8.37 -32.25
N GLU A 129 4.87 -8.35 -31.92
CA GLU A 129 3.87 -9.02 -32.77
C GLU A 129 2.46 -8.45 -32.47
N PRO A 130 1.69 -8.08 -33.51
CA PRO A 130 0.30 -7.71 -33.35
C PRO A 130 -0.55 -8.99 -33.26
N GLU A 131 -1.09 -9.29 -32.07
CA GLU A 131 -2.14 -10.30 -31.97
C GLU A 131 -3.39 -9.81 -32.72
N ASN A 132 -3.67 -10.57 -33.76
CA ASN A 132 -4.72 -10.43 -34.75
C ASN A 132 -6.10 -10.58 -34.07
N ILE A 133 -6.77 -9.46 -33.76
CA ILE A 133 -8.16 -9.47 -33.32
C ILE A 133 -9.03 -9.69 -34.56
N LYS A 134 -9.44 -10.95 -34.79
CA LYS A 134 -10.59 -11.27 -35.64
C LYS A 134 -11.87 -10.74 -34.97
N GLN A 135 -12.21 -9.49 -35.24
CA GLN A 135 -13.59 -8.99 -35.13
C GLN A 135 -14.36 -9.47 -36.36
N ASN A 136 -15.09 -10.58 -36.22
CA ASN A 136 -16.22 -10.86 -37.12
C ASN A 136 -17.50 -10.32 -36.46
N VAL A 137 -17.78 -9.04 -36.70
CA VAL A 137 -19.14 -8.51 -36.70
C VAL A 137 -19.30 -7.80 -38.03
N SER A 138 -19.80 -8.52 -39.03
CA SER A 138 -20.30 -7.94 -40.27
C SER A 138 -21.81 -7.84 -40.16
N ILE A 139 -22.29 -6.60 -40.03
CA ILE A 139 -23.66 -6.20 -40.25
C ILE A 139 -23.88 -6.22 -41.76
N ASN A 140 -24.88 -6.98 -42.21
CA ASN A 140 -25.48 -6.77 -43.53
C ASN A 140 -26.96 -6.49 -43.33
N ASP A 141 -27.32 -5.22 -43.52
CA ASP A 141 -28.66 -4.78 -43.87
C ASP A 141 -29.12 -5.42 -45.18
N LYS A 142 -30.35 -5.94 -45.22
CA LYS A 142 -31.26 -5.79 -46.36
C LYS A 142 -32.67 -6.30 -46.03
N SER A 143 -33.56 -5.32 -45.86
CA SER A 143 -34.78 -5.15 -46.65
C SER A 143 -35.87 -6.24 -46.66
N SER A 144 -37.03 -5.80 -46.17
CA SER A 144 -38.37 -6.03 -46.73
C SER A 144 -39.23 -7.23 -46.28
N LYS A 145 -40.44 -6.83 -45.86
CA LYS A 145 -41.75 -7.45 -46.10
C LYS A 145 -42.15 -8.68 -45.27
N ASN A 146 -43.00 -8.48 -44.27
CA ASN A 146 -44.46 -8.51 -44.51
C ASN A 146 -45.26 -8.07 -43.28
N GLY A 147 -46.26 -7.22 -43.53
CA GLY A 147 -47.30 -6.87 -42.59
C GLY A 147 -48.40 -7.94 -42.53
N ILE A 148 -48.88 -8.15 -41.30
CA ILE A 148 -50.27 -8.19 -40.80
C ILE A 148 -51.44 -8.46 -41.81
N ASN A 149 -52.39 -9.27 -41.31
CA ASN A 149 -53.75 -9.67 -41.79
C ASN A 149 -53.73 -10.93 -42.69
N HIS A 150 -54.41 -12.04 -42.36
CA HIS A 150 -55.77 -12.21 -41.85
C HIS A 150 -55.93 -13.54 -41.09
#